data_AF-A0A537LX45-F1
#
_entry.id   AF-A0A537LX45-F1
#
_cell.length_a   1.000
_cell.length_b   1.000
_cell.length_c   1.000
_cell.angle_alpha   90.00
_cell.angle_beta   90.00
_cell.angle_gamma   90.00
#
_symmetry.space_group_name_H-M   'P 1'
#
loop_
_entity.id
_entity.type
_entity.pdbx_description
1 polymer ?
#
loop_
_entity_poly.entity_id
_entity_poly.type
_entity_poly.pdbx_seq_one_letter_code
_entity_poly.pdbx_strand_id
1 'polypeptide(L)'
;SAESWNLRDTHMFETLCQILDAKGPQSKAVVWAHNSHIGNAAHTEMGQQREELNIGQLAKEKFGEKARLIGFGTHTGTVAAATDWDEPMELKDVRPSLPDSYERMCHDSGVPRFLLDMRTGVNDAAVEALIEPRVERFIGVIYRPETERWSHYAEAVLPNQFDAWVWFDETEAVTPLAGAELRGEEETYPFGL
;
A
#
# COMPACT_ATOMS: atom_id res chain seq x y z
N SER A 1 3.85 -4.03 -17.74
CA SER A 1 3.04 -5.24 -18.01
C SER A 1 2.92 -6.02 -16.72
N ALA A 2 1.90 -6.87 -16.57
CA ALA A 2 1.72 -7.73 -15.41
C ALA A 2 2.95 -8.62 -15.17
N GLU A 3 3.58 -9.14 -16.23
CA GLU A 3 4.81 -9.94 -16.14
C GLU A 3 5.97 -9.19 -15.45
N SER A 4 6.22 -7.93 -15.82
CA SER A 4 7.28 -7.12 -15.20
C SER A 4 6.96 -6.80 -13.74
N TRP A 5 5.70 -6.54 -13.42
CA TRP A 5 5.24 -6.34 -12.04
C TRP A 5 5.47 -7.60 -11.21
N ASN A 6 4.99 -8.74 -11.70
CA ASN A 6 5.06 -10.02 -11.02
C ASN A 6 6.51 -10.48 -10.80
N LEU A 7 7.39 -10.27 -11.77
CA LEU A 7 8.82 -10.57 -11.62
C LEU A 7 9.43 -9.77 -10.46
N ARG A 8 9.16 -8.47 -10.40
CA ARG A 8 9.68 -7.58 -9.35
C ARG A 8 9.17 -8.00 -7.97
N ASP A 9 7.86 -8.20 -7.83
CA ASP A 9 7.25 -8.53 -6.53
C ASP A 9 7.59 -9.96 -6.08
N THR A 10 7.73 -10.91 -7.00
CA THR A 10 8.26 -12.25 -6.70
C THR A 10 9.69 -12.15 -6.18
N HIS A 11 10.55 -11.39 -6.86
CA HIS A 11 11.94 -11.22 -6.43
C HIS A 11 12.07 -10.57 -5.04
N MET A 12 11.27 -9.54 -4.75
CA MET A 12 11.22 -8.93 -3.41
C MET A 12 10.81 -9.95 -2.34
N PHE A 13 9.82 -10.79 -2.63
CA PHE A 13 9.38 -11.83 -1.71
C PHE A 13 10.41 -12.97 -1.52
N GLU A 14 11.06 -13.41 -2.59
CA GLU A 14 12.16 -14.39 -2.51
C GLU A 14 13.31 -13.85 -1.65
N THR A 15 13.64 -12.57 -1.80
CA THR A 15 14.65 -11.88 -1.00
C THR A 15 14.27 -11.86 0.48
N LEU A 16 13.01 -11.54 0.82
CA LEU A 16 12.50 -11.64 2.19
C LEU A 16 12.70 -13.05 2.76
N CYS A 17 12.38 -14.09 1.98
CA CYS A 17 12.54 -15.48 2.41
C CYS A 17 14.00 -15.82 2.69
N GLN A 18 14.92 -15.44 1.79
CA GLN A 18 16.35 -15.68 1.95
C GLN A 18 16.90 -14.98 3.20
N ILE A 19 16.45 -13.75 3.48
CA ILE A 19 16.85 -13.01 4.70
C ILE A 19 16.37 -13.73 5.96
N LEU A 20 15.11 -14.17 6.00
CA LEU A 20 14.56 -14.92 7.14
C LEU A 20 15.30 -16.24 7.36
N ASP A 21 15.58 -16.99 6.28
CA ASP A 21 16.31 -18.25 6.33
C ASP A 21 17.75 -18.02 6.86
N ALA A 22 18.43 -16.98 6.38
CA ALA A 22 19.79 -16.62 6.82
C ALA A 22 19.85 -16.16 8.29
N LYS A 23 18.81 -15.51 8.80
CA LYS A 23 18.71 -15.09 10.21
C LYS A 23 18.25 -16.22 11.14
N GLY A 24 17.66 -17.28 10.58
CA GLY A 24 17.24 -18.47 11.30
C GLY A 24 15.75 -18.46 11.71
N PRO A 25 15.24 -19.60 12.21
CA PRO A 25 13.81 -19.89 12.32
C PRO A 25 13.05 -19.09 13.37
N GLN A 26 13.74 -18.36 14.25
CA GLN A 26 13.14 -17.47 15.26
C GLN A 26 13.18 -15.99 14.84
N SER A 27 13.72 -15.69 13.66
CA SER A 27 13.79 -14.33 13.14
C SER A 27 12.40 -13.80 12.78
N LYS A 28 12.29 -12.47 12.78
CA LYS A 28 11.11 -11.74 12.32
C LYS A 28 11.60 -10.67 11.36
N ALA A 29 10.73 -10.30 10.42
CA ALA A 29 10.97 -9.21 9.50
C ALA A 29 9.80 -8.24 9.53
N VAL A 30 10.10 -6.97 9.23
CA VAL A 30 9.10 -5.96 8.91
C VAL A 30 9.40 -5.54 7.47
N VAL A 31 8.43 -5.74 6.59
CA VAL A 31 8.49 -5.25 5.22
C VAL A 31 7.79 -3.90 5.19
N TRP A 32 8.53 -2.85 4.85
CA TRP A 32 7.98 -1.51 4.66
C TRP A 32 7.93 -1.22 3.17
N ALA A 33 6.73 -1.21 2.61
CA ALA A 33 6.48 -0.90 1.21
C ALA A 33 5.06 -0.34 1.05
N HIS A 34 4.77 0.19 -0.13
CA HIS A 34 3.48 0.81 -0.44
C HIS A 34 2.30 -0.21 -0.33
N ASN A 35 1.07 0.27 -0.09
CA ASN A 35 -0.14 -0.57 0.03
C ASN A 35 -0.31 -1.53 -1.17
N SER A 36 0.05 -1.08 -2.38
CA SER A 36 0.00 -1.90 -3.61
C SER A 36 0.91 -3.14 -3.56
N HIS A 37 1.95 -3.14 -2.72
CA HIS A 37 2.89 -4.24 -2.55
C HIS A 37 2.56 -5.14 -1.35
N ILE A 38 2.07 -4.55 -0.26
CA ILE A 38 1.90 -5.23 1.03
C ILE A 38 0.47 -5.68 1.32
N GLY A 39 -0.55 -5.18 0.61
CA GLY A 39 -1.90 -5.73 0.69
C GLY A 39 -2.00 -7.10 0.01
N ASN A 40 -3.02 -7.90 0.29
CA ASN A 40 -3.23 -9.15 -0.44
C ASN A 40 -3.85 -8.86 -1.81
N ALA A 41 -3.04 -8.90 -2.88
CA ALA A 41 -3.48 -8.58 -4.24
C ALA A 41 -4.68 -9.41 -4.73
N ALA A 42 -4.84 -10.65 -4.26
CA ALA A 42 -5.97 -11.52 -4.60
C ALA A 42 -7.36 -10.90 -4.28
N HIS A 43 -7.40 -9.89 -3.41
CA HIS A 43 -8.61 -9.16 -3.01
C HIS A 43 -8.64 -7.73 -3.53
N THR A 44 -7.94 -7.47 -4.64
CA THR A 44 -7.89 -6.18 -5.33
C THR A 44 -8.09 -6.36 -6.83
N GLU A 45 -8.44 -5.28 -7.53
CA GLU A 45 -8.51 -5.22 -8.99
C GLU A 45 -7.18 -5.64 -9.65
N MET A 46 -6.04 -5.31 -9.02
CA MET A 46 -4.70 -5.69 -9.50
C MET A 46 -4.58 -7.22 -9.64
N GLY A 47 -4.92 -7.97 -8.60
CA GLY A 47 -4.87 -9.44 -8.67
C GLY A 47 -6.01 -10.07 -9.48
N GLN A 48 -7.21 -9.52 -9.39
CA GLN A 48 -8.41 -10.15 -9.99
C GLN A 48 -8.57 -9.86 -11.48
N GLN A 49 -8.16 -8.70 -11.96
CA GLN A 49 -8.38 -8.26 -13.34
C GLN A 49 -7.09 -8.08 -14.13
N ARG A 50 -5.96 -7.80 -13.46
CA ARG A 50 -4.68 -7.48 -14.12
C ARG A 50 -3.65 -8.60 -14.00
N GLU A 51 -3.97 -9.68 -13.30
CA GLU A 51 -3.07 -10.81 -13.01
C GLU A 51 -1.77 -10.35 -12.30
N GLU A 52 -1.86 -9.27 -11.52
CA GLU A 52 -0.74 -8.70 -10.78
C GLU A 52 -0.70 -9.28 -9.36
N LEU A 53 0.39 -9.98 -9.02
CA LEU A 53 0.67 -10.48 -7.68
C LEU A 53 1.52 -9.49 -6.89
N ASN A 54 1.55 -9.62 -5.56
CA ASN A 54 2.41 -8.79 -4.73
C ASN A 54 2.98 -9.53 -3.52
N ILE A 55 3.90 -8.87 -2.81
CA ILE A 55 4.54 -9.42 -1.61
C ILE A 55 3.50 -9.84 -0.56
N GLY A 56 2.46 -9.04 -0.35
CA GLY A 56 1.41 -9.29 0.64
C GLY A 56 0.67 -10.61 0.38
N GLN A 57 0.26 -10.85 -0.86
CA GLN A 57 -0.35 -12.11 -1.27
C GLN A 57 0.60 -13.29 -1.05
N LEU A 58 1.83 -13.22 -1.58
CA LEU A 58 2.82 -14.29 -1.45
C LEU A 58 3.15 -14.59 0.03
N ALA A 59 3.20 -13.55 0.88
CA ALA A 59 3.41 -13.69 2.31
C ALA A 59 2.24 -14.40 3.00
N LYS A 60 0.99 -14.09 2.62
CA LYS A 60 -0.19 -14.80 3.11
C LYS A 60 -0.20 -16.26 2.66
N GLU A 61 0.14 -16.55 1.41
CA GLU A 61 0.20 -17.91 0.88
C GLU A 61 1.27 -18.77 1.58
N LYS A 62 2.46 -18.21 1.83
CA LYS A 62 3.57 -18.95 2.45
C LYS A 62 3.47 -19.04 3.98
N PHE A 63 3.13 -17.94 4.63
CA PHE A 63 3.21 -17.82 6.09
C PHE A 63 1.85 -17.87 6.79
N GLY A 64 0.75 -17.74 6.06
CA GLY A 64 -0.61 -17.74 6.60
C GLY A 64 -0.78 -16.72 7.73
N GLU A 65 -1.31 -17.17 8.86
CA GLU A 65 -1.53 -16.37 10.07
C GLU A 65 -0.24 -15.83 10.73
N LYS A 66 0.94 -16.27 10.31
CA LYS A 66 2.21 -15.70 10.79
C LYS A 66 2.56 -14.39 10.08
N ALA A 67 1.98 -14.13 8.90
CA ALA A 67 2.08 -12.85 8.22
C ALA A 67 0.91 -11.94 8.59
N ARG A 68 1.23 -10.68 8.90
CA ARG A 68 0.26 -9.62 9.18
C ARG A 68 0.48 -8.48 8.20
N LEU A 69 -0.57 -8.14 7.46
CA LEU A 69 -0.59 -7.07 6.48
C LEU A 69 -1.28 -5.86 7.10
N ILE A 70 -0.61 -4.71 7.13
CA ILE A 70 -1.11 -3.50 7.79
C ILE A 70 -1.13 -2.37 6.75
N GLY A 71 -2.32 -1.99 6.30
CA GLY A 71 -2.51 -0.93 5.33
C GLY A 71 -2.64 0.44 5.99
N PHE A 72 -2.44 1.50 5.20
CA PHE A 72 -2.55 2.89 5.62
C PHE A 72 -3.51 3.66 4.71
N GLY A 73 -4.32 4.56 5.28
CA GLY A 73 -5.23 5.42 4.53
C GLY A 73 -5.27 6.87 5.01
N THR A 74 -5.71 7.76 4.12
CA THR A 74 -5.95 9.17 4.42
C THR A 74 -7.11 9.77 3.62
N HIS A 75 -7.79 10.79 4.17
CA HIS A 75 -8.85 11.51 3.48
C HIS A 75 -8.30 12.70 2.68
N THR A 76 -7.56 13.61 3.34
CA THR A 76 -7.01 14.85 2.77
C THR A 76 -5.60 15.16 3.30
N GLY A 77 -5.08 16.33 2.94
CA GLY A 77 -3.82 16.86 3.44
C GLY A 77 -2.83 17.10 2.31
N THR A 78 -1.55 16.85 2.54
CA THR A 78 -0.50 16.98 1.52
C THR A 78 0.34 15.73 1.39
N VAL A 79 0.92 15.54 0.20
CA VAL A 79 1.84 14.44 -0.12
C VAL A 79 3.04 14.98 -0.90
N ALA A 80 4.21 14.38 -0.70
CA ALA A 80 5.39 14.61 -1.52
C ALA A 80 5.40 13.58 -2.67
N ALA A 81 5.15 14.02 -3.90
CA ALA A 81 5.05 13.14 -5.08
C ALA A 81 5.36 13.91 -6.37
N ALA A 82 5.81 13.20 -7.40
CA ALA A 82 6.00 13.77 -8.74
C ALA A 82 4.69 13.72 -9.56
N THR A 83 4.62 14.50 -10.65
CA THR A 83 3.51 14.39 -11.62
C THR A 83 3.68 13.17 -12.52
N ASP A 84 4.90 12.93 -13.03
CA ASP A 84 5.27 11.75 -13.79
C ASP A 84 6.61 11.13 -13.32
N TRP A 85 6.98 9.99 -13.92
CA TRP A 85 8.30 9.40 -13.71
C TRP A 85 9.39 10.37 -14.18
N ASP A 86 10.52 10.36 -13.48
CA ASP A 86 11.68 11.21 -13.76
C ASP A 86 11.44 12.73 -13.61
N GLU A 87 10.29 13.13 -13.09
CA GLU A 87 9.97 14.52 -12.78
C GLU A 87 10.31 14.88 -11.32
N PRO A 88 10.55 16.17 -11.02
CA PRO A 88 10.87 16.59 -9.66
C PRO A 88 9.73 16.30 -8.67
N MET A 89 10.12 16.03 -7.43
CA MET A 89 9.18 15.93 -6.31
C MET A 89 8.46 17.27 -6.07
N GLU A 90 7.15 17.21 -5.92
CA GLU A 90 6.30 18.35 -5.60
C GLU A 90 5.55 18.10 -4.29
N LEU A 91 5.18 19.18 -3.60
CA LEU A 91 4.18 19.13 -2.54
C LEU A 91 2.81 19.28 -3.18
N LYS A 92 1.96 18.25 -3.03
CA LYS A 92 0.65 18.19 -3.67
C LYS A 92 -0.46 18.05 -2.65
N ASP A 93 -1.57 18.76 -2.88
CA ASP A 93 -2.78 18.62 -2.08
C ASP A 93 -3.49 17.30 -2.42
N VAL A 94 -3.73 16.49 -1.40
CA VAL A 94 -4.53 15.26 -1.53
C VAL A 94 -6.00 15.65 -1.59
N ARG A 95 -6.66 15.30 -2.70
CA ARG A 95 -8.08 15.57 -2.88
C ARG A 95 -8.91 14.87 -1.80
N PRO A 96 -10.07 15.42 -1.40
CA PRO A 96 -11.01 14.69 -0.55
C PRO A 96 -11.35 13.32 -1.15
N SER A 97 -11.41 12.30 -0.31
CA SER A 97 -11.71 10.93 -0.76
C SER A 97 -13.07 10.81 -1.45
N LEU A 98 -13.17 9.85 -2.38
CA LEU A 98 -14.38 9.63 -3.16
C LEU A 98 -15.53 9.13 -2.28
N PRO A 99 -16.79 9.54 -2.55
CA PRO A 99 -17.94 9.17 -1.71
C PRO A 99 -18.16 7.67 -1.50
N ASP A 100 -17.74 6.84 -2.45
CA ASP A 100 -17.90 5.38 -2.46
C ASP A 100 -16.65 4.62 -1.98
N SER A 101 -15.63 5.34 -1.51
CA SER A 101 -14.35 4.77 -1.08
C SER A 101 -14.28 4.32 0.37
N TYR A 102 -13.33 3.44 0.69
CA TYR A 102 -13.04 3.09 2.10
C TYR A 102 -12.53 4.28 2.90
N GLU A 103 -11.73 5.16 2.30
CA GLU A 103 -11.23 6.37 2.96
C GLU A 103 -12.39 7.28 3.35
N ARG A 104 -13.46 7.34 2.54
CA ARG A 104 -14.66 8.11 2.89
C ARG A 104 -15.38 7.51 4.09
N MET A 105 -15.52 6.19 4.17
CA MET A 105 -16.12 5.55 5.36
C MET A 105 -15.30 5.84 6.62
N CYS A 106 -13.96 5.85 6.51
CA CYS A 106 -13.09 6.19 7.62
C CYS A 106 -13.24 7.66 8.03
N HIS A 107 -13.30 8.59 7.07
CA HIS A 107 -13.55 10.01 7.33
C HIS A 107 -14.91 10.26 8.02
N ASP A 108 -15.97 9.65 7.49
CA ASP A 108 -17.34 9.83 8.00
C ASP A 108 -17.53 9.25 9.41
N SER A 109 -16.58 8.45 9.91
CA SER A 109 -16.56 8.02 11.32
C SER A 109 -16.34 9.17 12.30
N GLY A 110 -15.77 10.30 11.83
CA GLY A 110 -15.40 11.45 12.65
C GLY A 110 -14.20 11.19 13.58
N VAL A 111 -13.52 10.04 13.46
CA VAL A 111 -12.34 9.71 14.26
C VAL A 111 -11.08 10.11 13.49
N PRO A 112 -10.30 11.10 13.98
CA PRO A 112 -9.20 11.68 13.20
C PRO A 112 -8.00 10.74 12.99
N ARG A 113 -7.85 9.73 13.86
CA ARG A 113 -6.80 8.72 13.76
C ARG A 113 -7.20 7.46 14.51
N PHE A 114 -6.99 6.30 13.91
CA PHE A 114 -7.25 5.01 14.56
C PHE A 114 -6.42 3.89 13.95
N LEU A 115 -6.33 2.79 14.70
CA LEU A 115 -5.90 1.49 14.20
C LEU A 115 -7.11 0.55 14.29
N LEU A 116 -7.61 0.10 13.14
CA LEU A 116 -8.67 -0.89 13.07
C LEU A 116 -8.05 -2.27 12.87
N ASP A 117 -8.18 -3.12 13.89
CA ASP A 117 -7.77 -4.53 13.81
C ASP A 117 -8.91 -5.35 13.21
N MET A 118 -8.71 -5.86 12.00
CA MET A 118 -9.72 -6.58 11.22
C MET A 118 -9.55 -8.11 11.30
N ARG A 119 -8.70 -8.60 12.21
CA ARG A 119 -8.57 -10.04 12.45
C ARG A 119 -9.87 -10.60 13.03
N THR A 120 -10.17 -11.84 12.65
CA THR A 120 -11.36 -12.56 13.11
C THR A 120 -11.49 -12.55 14.63
N GLY A 121 -12.67 -12.18 15.12
CA GLY A 121 -13.01 -12.13 16.54
C GLY A 121 -12.57 -10.85 17.26
N VAL A 122 -11.97 -9.88 16.56
CA VAL A 122 -11.53 -8.61 17.18
C VAL A 122 -12.58 -7.51 16.97
N ASN A 123 -12.94 -7.23 15.72
CA ASN A 123 -13.92 -6.19 15.37
C ASN A 123 -14.91 -6.69 14.29
N ASP A 124 -15.53 -7.85 14.51
CA ASP A 124 -16.34 -8.53 13.48
C ASP A 124 -17.46 -7.66 12.88
N ALA A 125 -18.11 -6.81 13.69
CA ALA A 125 -19.14 -5.89 13.20
C ALA A 125 -18.59 -4.82 12.23
N ALA A 126 -17.37 -4.34 12.46
CA ALA A 126 -16.71 -3.40 11.54
C ALA A 126 -16.27 -4.12 10.26
N VAL A 127 -15.76 -5.36 10.38
CA VAL A 127 -15.39 -6.21 9.24
C VAL A 127 -16.61 -6.49 8.36
N GLU A 128 -17.75 -6.84 8.95
CA GLU A 128 -19.02 -7.07 8.24
C GLU A 128 -19.46 -5.82 7.46
N ALA A 129 -19.32 -4.63 8.04
CA ALA A 129 -19.63 -3.37 7.37
C ALA A 129 -18.67 -3.01 6.22
N LEU A 130 -17.45 -3.57 6.22
CA LEU A 130 -16.37 -3.27 5.27
C LEU A 130 -16.15 -4.36 4.23
N ILE A 131 -16.87 -5.48 4.28
CA ILE A 131 -16.60 -6.63 3.41
C ILE A 131 -17.04 -6.42 1.95
N GLU A 132 -17.95 -5.49 1.70
CA GLU A 132 -18.43 -5.17 0.36
C GLU A 132 -17.32 -4.48 -0.45
N PRO A 133 -17.03 -4.92 -1.69
CA PRO A 133 -16.02 -4.29 -2.54
C PRO A 133 -16.28 -2.79 -2.74
N ARG A 134 -15.22 -2.00 -2.62
CA ARG A 134 -15.22 -0.54 -2.82
C ARG A 134 -13.91 -0.09 -3.44
N VAL A 135 -13.89 1.15 -3.92
CA VAL A 135 -12.64 1.77 -4.37
C VAL A 135 -11.75 2.12 -3.17
N GLU A 136 -10.46 1.82 -3.29
CA GLU A 136 -9.39 2.17 -2.34
C GLU A 136 -8.35 3.04 -3.06
N ARG A 137 -7.79 4.02 -2.35
CA ARG A 137 -6.80 4.97 -2.85
C ARG A 137 -5.37 4.43 -2.71
N PHE A 138 -4.57 4.55 -3.77
CA PHE A 138 -3.19 4.10 -3.87
C PHE A 138 -2.26 5.21 -4.39
N ILE A 139 -2.11 6.30 -3.62
CA ILE A 139 -1.17 7.36 -3.98
C ILE A 139 0.27 6.92 -3.66
N GLY A 140 1.06 6.69 -4.71
CA GLY A 140 2.47 6.32 -4.60
C GLY A 140 3.43 7.50 -4.81
N VAL A 141 4.61 7.20 -5.34
CA VAL A 141 5.65 8.19 -5.70
C VAL A 141 5.21 9.18 -6.78
N ILE A 142 4.18 8.81 -7.55
CA ILE A 142 3.49 9.66 -8.52
C ILE A 142 2.10 9.97 -8.00
N TYR A 143 1.68 11.22 -8.11
CA TYR A 143 0.30 11.63 -7.82
C TYR A 143 -0.23 12.57 -8.89
N ARG A 144 -1.42 12.26 -9.43
CA ARG A 144 -2.09 13.01 -10.50
C ARG A 144 -3.52 13.39 -10.07
N PRO A 145 -3.71 14.47 -9.29
CA PRO A 145 -5.00 14.87 -8.74
C PRO A 145 -6.12 15.01 -9.79
N GLU A 146 -5.77 15.44 -11.00
CA GLU A 146 -6.70 15.73 -12.09
C GLU A 146 -7.39 14.46 -12.61
N THR A 147 -6.73 13.31 -12.45
CA THR A 147 -7.20 12.00 -12.94
C THR A 147 -7.32 10.96 -11.84
N GLU A 148 -7.34 11.39 -10.57
CA GLU A 148 -7.16 10.53 -9.39
C GLU A 148 -8.05 9.28 -9.40
N ARG A 149 -9.33 9.41 -9.78
CA ARG A 149 -10.28 8.28 -9.88
C ARG A 149 -9.77 7.14 -10.77
N TRP A 150 -9.03 7.46 -11.81
CA TRP A 150 -8.55 6.50 -12.82
C TRP A 150 -7.12 6.06 -12.58
N SER A 151 -6.30 6.93 -12.00
CA SER A 151 -4.87 6.68 -11.82
C SER A 151 -4.49 6.16 -10.44
N HIS A 152 -5.28 6.46 -9.41
CA HIS A 152 -4.95 6.22 -8.00
C HIS A 152 -6.06 5.52 -7.21
N TYR A 153 -7.12 5.05 -7.87
CA TYR A 153 -8.16 4.25 -7.24
C TYR A 153 -8.32 2.91 -7.94
N ALA A 154 -8.47 1.84 -7.16
CA ALA A 154 -8.75 0.49 -7.63
C ALA A 154 -9.80 -0.17 -6.73
N GLU A 155 -10.59 -1.10 -7.27
CA GLU A 155 -11.50 -1.89 -6.43
C GLU A 155 -10.74 -2.82 -5.49
N ALA A 156 -11.20 -2.95 -4.25
CA ALA A 156 -10.63 -3.83 -3.24
C ALA A 156 -11.67 -4.30 -2.21
N VAL A 157 -11.34 -5.39 -1.50
CA VAL A 157 -12.05 -5.84 -0.30
C VAL A 157 -11.14 -5.63 0.91
N LEU A 158 -11.29 -4.49 1.59
CA LEU A 158 -10.31 -4.01 2.59
C LEU A 158 -10.02 -5.03 3.69
N PRO A 159 -11.01 -5.71 4.32
CA PRO A 159 -10.73 -6.70 5.37
C PRO A 159 -10.06 -7.99 4.87
N ASN A 160 -10.13 -8.28 3.57
CA ASN A 160 -9.46 -9.44 2.99
C ASN A 160 -8.06 -9.07 2.47
N GLN A 161 -7.85 -7.81 2.15
CA GLN A 161 -6.58 -7.26 1.70
C GLN A 161 -5.61 -7.04 2.85
N PHE A 162 -6.09 -6.57 4.01
CA PHE A 162 -5.26 -6.28 5.19
C PHE A 162 -5.79 -6.93 6.46
N ASP A 163 -4.90 -7.27 7.39
CA ASP A 163 -5.26 -7.69 8.76
C ASP A 163 -5.59 -6.50 9.65
N ALA A 164 -5.02 -5.33 9.37
CA ALA A 164 -5.28 -4.10 10.10
C ALA A 164 -5.15 -2.86 9.20
N TRP A 165 -5.83 -1.78 9.60
CA TRP A 165 -5.85 -0.52 8.88
C TRP A 165 -5.47 0.64 9.80
N VAL A 166 -4.41 1.37 9.43
CA VAL A 166 -3.98 2.59 10.10
C VAL A 166 -4.57 3.77 9.37
N TRP A 167 -5.32 4.59 10.10
CA TRP A 167 -6.02 5.74 9.56
C TRP A 167 -5.47 7.05 10.13
N PHE A 168 -5.29 8.03 9.23
CA PHE A 168 -5.11 9.43 9.55
C PHE A 168 -6.04 10.24 8.67
N ASP A 169 -6.95 11.03 9.24
CA ASP A 169 -7.91 11.79 8.44
C ASP A 169 -7.24 12.85 7.56
N GLU A 170 -6.21 13.50 8.11
CA GLU A 170 -5.39 14.47 7.41
C GLU A 170 -3.91 14.10 7.58
N THR A 171 -3.15 14.16 6.48
CA THR A 171 -1.71 13.89 6.43
C THR A 171 -0.91 15.11 5.98
N GLU A 172 0.35 15.19 6.39
CA GLU A 172 1.29 16.18 5.89
C GLU A 172 2.38 15.50 5.06
N ALA A 173 2.85 16.18 4.02
CA ALA A 173 3.92 15.70 3.17
C ALA A 173 5.20 15.46 3.97
N VAL A 174 5.87 14.34 3.70
CA VAL A 174 7.15 14.03 4.34
C VAL A 174 8.21 15.07 3.99
N THR A 175 8.99 15.48 4.99
CA THR A 175 10.12 16.39 4.78
C THR A 175 11.38 15.55 4.52
N PRO A 176 12.08 15.75 3.38
CA PRO A 176 13.35 15.08 3.13
C PRO A 176 14.37 15.40 4.22
N LEU A 177 15.28 14.46 4.50
CA LEU A 177 16.38 14.69 5.43
C LEU A 177 17.30 15.79 4.90
N ALA A 178 17.70 16.73 5.76
CA ALA A 178 18.58 17.83 5.39
C ALA A 178 19.92 17.30 4.84
N GLY A 179 20.32 17.77 3.65
CA GLY A 179 21.56 17.35 2.97
C GLY A 179 21.38 16.40 1.79
N ALA A 180 20.15 16.01 1.45
CA ALA A 180 19.85 15.36 0.18
C ALA A 180 19.91 16.38 -0.97
N GLU A 181 21.11 16.71 -1.44
CA GLU A 181 21.24 17.23 -2.81
C GLU A 181 20.72 16.14 -3.75
N LEU A 182 19.60 16.39 -4.45
CA LEU A 182 19.16 15.62 -5.61
C LEU A 182 20.17 15.83 -6.75
N ARG A 183 21.40 15.33 -6.58
CA ARG A 183 22.26 15.06 -7.73
C ARG A 183 21.58 13.91 -8.45
N GLY A 184 21.09 14.18 -9.66
CA GLY A 184 20.42 13.19 -10.51
C GLY A 184 21.15 11.86 -10.39
N GLU A 185 20.40 10.82 -10.02
CA GLU A 185 20.96 9.52 -9.62
C GLU A 185 21.97 9.04 -10.65
N GLU A 186 23.21 8.85 -10.22
CA GLU A 186 24.03 7.82 -10.84
C GLU A 186 23.28 6.50 -10.65
N GLU A 187 22.81 5.93 -11.77
CA GLU A 187 22.22 4.61 -11.90
C GLU A 187 22.72 3.61 -10.85
N THR A 188 22.02 3.45 -9.73
CA THR A 188 22.26 2.35 -8.79
C THR A 188 21.44 1.13 -9.19
N TYR A 189 21.78 0.59 -10.37
CA TYR A 189 21.48 -0.80 -10.72
C TYR A 189 22.41 -1.75 -9.95
N PRO A 190 21.93 -2.95 -9.61
CA PRO A 190 22.74 -4.13 -9.85
C PRO A 190 22.04 -4.98 -10.91
N PHE A 191 22.56 -4.97 -12.13
CA PHE A 191 22.31 -6.07 -13.05
C PHE A 191 23.04 -7.30 -12.47
N GLY A 192 22.27 -8.28 -12.03
CA GLY A 192 22.74 -9.66 -12.02
C GLY A 192 22.93 -10.11 -13.47
N LEU A 193 24.05 -10.77 -13.73
CA LEU A 193 24.47 -11.36 -15.01
C LEU A 193 23.34 -12.10 -15.76
#